data_AF-A0A938FB75-F1
#
_entry.id   AF-A0A938FB75-F1
#
_cell.length_a   1.000
_cell.length_b   1.000
_cell.length_c   1.000
_cell.angle_alpha   90.00
_cell.angle_beta   90.00
_cell.angle_gamma   90.00
#
_symmetry.space_group_name_H-M   'P 1'
#
loop_
_entity.id
_entity.type
_entity.pdbx_description
1 polymer ?
#
loop_
_entity_poly.entity_id
_entity_poly.type
_entity_poly.pdbx_seq_one_letter_code
_entity_poly.pdbx_strand_id
1 'polypeptide(L)' 'VDTALCRKPEILADSAHYILNRPSGECTGNFFVDDEVLASEGITDLDKYAVVPGTKDFLLDFFLD' A
#
# COMPACT_ATOMS: atom_id res chain seq x y z
N VAL A 1 5.02 17.00 9.09
CA VAL A 1 4.71 15.55 9.00
C VAL A 1 5.89 14.82 9.57
N ASP A 2 5.68 14.00 10.59
CA ASP A 2 6.75 13.14 11.11
C ASP A 2 6.95 11.97 10.14
N THR A 3 8.09 11.97 9.44
CA THR A 3 8.39 10.96 8.43
C THR A 3 8.68 9.59 9.05
N ALA A 4 8.95 9.51 10.37
CA ALA A 4 9.14 8.25 11.07
C ALA A 4 7.84 7.42 11.18
N LEU A 5 6.68 8.08 11.07
CA LEU A 5 5.35 7.48 11.09
C LEU A 5 4.81 7.22 9.68
N CYS A 6 5.63 7.40 8.64
CA CYS A 6 5.27 7.14 7.25
C CYS A 6 5.78 5.78 6.78
N ARG A 7 5.17 5.29 5.69
CA ARG A 7 5.70 4.18 4.90
C ARG A 7 6.56 4.72 3.76
N LYS A 8 7.46 3.88 3.27
CA LYS A 8 8.31 4.18 2.13
C LYS A 8 7.48 4.13 0.83
N PRO A 9 7.80 4.95 -0.18
CA PRO A 9 7.01 5.05 -1.40
C PRO A 9 6.90 3.76 -2.22
N GLU A 10 7.79 2.79 -1.98
CA GLU A 10 7.80 1.49 -2.66
C GLU A 10 6.50 0.70 -2.45
N ILE A 11 5.77 0.92 -1.36
CA ILE A 11 4.46 0.26 -1.13
C ILE A 11 3.44 0.61 -2.22
N LEU A 12 3.40 1.88 -2.63
CA LEU A 12 2.55 2.36 -3.72
C LEU A 12 3.06 1.89 -5.07
N ALA A 13 4.38 1.85 -5.25
CA ALA A 13 4.98 1.35 -6.50
C ALA A 13 4.64 -0.13 -6.74
N ASP A 14 4.75 -0.96 -5.71
CA ASP A 14 4.41 -2.39 -5.80
C ASP A 14 2.91 -2.59 -6.03
N SER A 15 2.07 -1.84 -5.31
CA SER A 15 0.61 -1.89 -5.50
C SER A 15 0.22 -1.51 -6.93
N ALA A 16 0.80 -0.44 -7.47
CA ALA A 16 0.58 -0.03 -8.85
C ALA A 16 1.06 -1.10 -9.84
N HIS A 17 2.22 -1.72 -9.59
CA HIS A 17 2.73 -2.81 -10.41
C HIS A 17 1.73 -3.98 -10.49
N TYR A 18 1.11 -4.38 -9.38
CA TYR A 18 0.10 -5.44 -9.41
C TYR A 18 -1.16 -5.02 -10.17
N ILE A 19 -1.69 -3.82 -9.92
CA ILE A 19 -2.88 -3.32 -10.61
C ILE A 19 -2.65 -3.26 -12.12
N LEU A 20 -1.51 -2.70 -12.55
CA LEU A 20 -1.20 -2.49 -13.96
C LEU A 20 -0.93 -3.79 -14.74
N ASN A 21 -0.58 -4.88 -14.04
CA ASN A 21 -0.41 -6.20 -14.66
C ASN A 21 -1.71 -7.01 -14.75
N ARG A 22 -2.82 -6.55 -14.16
CA ARG A 22 -4.13 -7.21 -14.28
C ARG A 22 -4.77 -6.94 -15.65
N PRO A 23 -5.61 -7.85 -16.18
CA PRO A 23 -6.35 -7.61 -17.42
C PRO A 23 -7.21 -6.35 -17.31
N SER A 24 -7.00 -5.39 -18.21
CA SER A 24 -7.64 -4.06 -18.15
C SER A 24 -9.17 -4.11 -18.31
N GLY A 25 -9.70 -5.13 -18.99
CA GLY A 25 -11.14 -5.35 -19.14
C GLY A 25 -11.84 -5.86 -17.88
N GLU A 26 -11.08 -6.45 -16.94
CA GLU A 26 -11.59 -7.01 -15.69
C GLU A 26 -11.29 -6.09 -14.50
N CYS A 27 -10.17 -5.36 -14.55
CA CYS A 27 -9.68 -4.51 -13.47
C CYS A 27 -9.91 -3.02 -13.78
N THR A 28 -11.16 -2.57 -13.75
CA THR A 28 -11.55 -1.18 -14.02
C THR A 28 -12.60 -0.67 -13.04
N GLY A 29 -12.65 0.65 -12.81
CA GLY A 29 -13.65 1.29 -11.94
C GLY A 29 -13.45 1.10 -10.43
N ASN A 30 -12.24 0.73 -10.00
CA ASN A 30 -11.91 0.47 -8.60
C ASN A 30 -11.15 1.66 -7.97
N PHE A 31 -11.40 1.91 -6.68
CA PHE A 31 -10.56 2.74 -5.82
C PHE A 31 -9.77 1.81 -4.91
N PHE A 32 -8.48 1.61 -5.22
CA PHE A 32 -7.64 0.67 -4.50
C PHE A 32 -6.92 1.33 -3.33
N VAL A 33 -6.79 0.59 -2.23
CA VAL A 33 -5.86 0.87 -1.13
C VAL A 33 -4.65 -0.05 -1.26
N ASP A 34 -3.45 0.47 -0.97
CA ASP A 34 -2.19 -0.24 -1.17
C ASP A 34 -2.09 -1.53 -0.33
N ASP A 35 -2.49 -1.48 0.93
CA ASP A 35 -2.52 -2.65 1.81
C ASP A 35 -3.49 -3.75 1.34
N GLU A 36 -4.68 -3.39 0.88
CA GLU A 36 -5.66 -4.33 0.33
C GLU A 36 -5.19 -4.98 -0.97
N VAL A 37 -4.57 -4.19 -1.86
CA VAL A 37 -3.99 -4.71 -3.10
C VAL A 37 -2.89 -5.70 -2.79
N LEU A 38 -1.96 -5.35 -1.91
CA LEU A 38 -0.86 -6.24 -1.51
C LEU A 38 -1.38 -7.49 -0.79
N ALA A 39 -2.40 -7.35 0.07
CA ALA A 39 -3.04 -8.48 0.73
C ALA A 39 -3.72 -9.43 -0.27
N SER A 40 -4.33 -8.90 -1.34
CA SER A 40 -4.94 -9.71 -2.41
C SER A 40 -3.91 -10.57 -3.18
N GLU A 41 -2.65 -10.13 -3.20
CA GLU A 41 -1.52 -10.87 -3.77
C GLU A 41 -0.80 -11.76 -2.71
N GLY A 42 -1.37 -11.85 -1.50
CA GLY A 42 -0.85 -12.67 -0.39
C GLY A 42 0.23 -11.98 0.46
N ILE A 43 0.53 -10.71 0.19
CA ILE A 43 1.52 -9.92 0.94
C ILE A 43 0.82 -9.25 2.12
N THR A 44 0.95 -9.85 3.30
CA THR A 44 0.36 -9.34 4.55
C THR A 44 1.40 -8.75 5.49
N ASP A 45 2.68 -9.11 5.33
CA ASP A 45 3.78 -8.50 6.06
C ASP A 45 4.26 -7.24 5.34
N LEU A 46 3.85 -6.09 5.89
CA LEU A 46 4.16 -4.76 5.35
C LEU A 46 5.31 -4.06 6.11
N ASP A 47 5.94 -4.70 7.10
CA ASP A 47 6.96 -4.05 7.95
C ASP A 47 8.17 -3.58 7.13
N LYS A 48 8.48 -4.25 6.02
CA LYS A 48 9.55 -3.85 5.08
C LYS A 48 9.34 -2.45 4.49
N TYR A 49 8.09 -1.99 4.41
CA TYR A 49 7.73 -0.67 3.91
C TYR A 49 7.71 0.39 5.02
N ALA A 50 7.92 0.05 6.29
CA ALA A 50 8.05 1.06 7.33
C ALA A 50 9.35 1.87 7.12
N VAL A 51 9.28 3.20 7.21
CA VAL A 51 10.50 4.05 7.18
C VAL A 51 11.39 3.72 8.38
N VAL A 52 10.79 3.56 9.55
CA VAL A 52 11.43 3.07 10.78
C VAL A 52 10.93 1.64 11.05
N PRO A 53 11.81 0.62 11.04
CA PRO A 53 11.42 -0.76 11.32
C PRO A 53 10.77 -0.90 12.69
N GLY A 54 9.66 -1.66 12.77
CA GLY A 54 8.93 -1.87 14.02
C GLY A 54 7.95 -0.76 14.41
N THR A 55 7.81 0.30 13.59
CA THR A 55 6.71 1.26 13.75
C THR A 55 5.38 0.56 13.50
N LYS A 56 4.45 0.67 14.45
CA LYS A 56 3.09 0.10 14.35
C LYS A 56 1.99 1.15 14.29
N ASP A 57 2.24 2.34 14.82
CA ASP A 57 1.33 3.48 14.73
C ASP A 57 1.73 4.35 13.53
N PHE A 58 1.12 4.07 12.37
CA PHE A 58 1.29 4.90 11.18
C PHE A 58 0.30 6.05 11.17
N LEU A 59 0.69 7.14 10.51
CA LEU A 59 -0.25 8.22 10.23
C LEU A 59 -1.24 7.76 9.15
N LEU A 60 -2.54 7.87 9.44
CA LEU A 60 -3.60 7.53 8.50
C LEU A 60 -3.62 8.54 7.34
N ASP A 61 -3.90 8.07 6.12
CA ASP A 61 -4.03 8.96 4.97
C ASP A 61 -5.34 9.77 5.03
N PHE A 62 -5.37 10.93 4.39
CA PHE A 62 -6.40 11.97 4.57
C PHE A 62 -7.84 11.55 4.24
N PHE A 63 -8.03 10.45 3.52
CA PHE A 63 -9.34 10.00 3.01
C PHE A 63 -9.70 8.58 3.44
N LEU A 64 -8.97 8.04 4.41
CA LEU A 64 -9.27 6.76 5.05
C LEU A 64 -9.67 7.06 6.50
N ASP A 65 -10.53 6.22 7.07
CA ASP A 65 -11.03 6.31 8.46
C ASP A 65 -10.59 5.07 9.27
#